data_AF-A0A550I3D7-F1
#
_entry.id   AF-A0A550I3D7-F1
#
_cell.length_a   1.000
_cell.length_b   1.000
_cell.length_c   1.000
_cell.angle_alpha   90.00
_cell.angle_beta   90.00
_cell.angle_gamma   90.00
#
_symmetry.space_group_name_H-M   'P 1'
#
loop_
_entity.id
_entity.type
_entity.pdbx_description
1 polymer ?
#
loop_
_entity_poly.entity_id
_entity_poly.type
_entity_poly.pdbx_seq_one_letter_code
_entity_poly.pdbx_strand_id
1 'polypeptide(L)'
;MKTRLNLWVVLFTLLMFFSCAEKKESEPSEKDESKAQMESRILDSNKALFQAWNDQDMNLIDQHMAEDFVRYQNGEKTGEGRQAYKDLMNQFLTAMPDMNFSYDSIEVIGNKTYTQWTATGTQTGKFGDLPPSNIKTTVHGFTVGTYNDEGLNTKEETYMDPLSFLEPWGYTLSPPAEE
;
A
#
# COMPACT_ATOMS: atom_id res chain seq x y z
N MET A 1 -50.06 58.86 -6.80
CA MET A 1 -49.47 57.52 -6.54
C MET A 1 -47.98 57.59 -6.82
N LYS A 2 -47.14 57.81 -5.80
CA LYS A 2 -45.67 57.82 -5.91
C LYS A 2 -45.14 56.68 -5.03
N THR A 3 -44.78 55.56 -5.64
CA THR A 3 -44.08 54.48 -4.97
C THR A 3 -42.67 54.96 -4.64
N ARG A 4 -42.35 55.06 -3.35
CA ARG A 4 -41.00 55.35 -2.86
C ARG A 4 -40.15 54.11 -3.11
N LEU A 5 -39.28 54.18 -4.12
CA LEU A 5 -38.23 53.18 -4.32
C LEU A 5 -37.21 53.36 -3.18
N ASN A 6 -37.24 52.46 -2.20
CA ASN A 6 -36.38 52.51 -1.02
C ASN A 6 -34.93 52.29 -1.45
N LEU A 7 -34.15 53.37 -1.50
CA LEU A 7 -32.72 53.37 -1.84
C LEU A 7 -31.90 52.38 -1.00
N TRP A 8 -32.35 52.08 0.23
CA TRP A 8 -31.79 51.05 1.11
C TRP A 8 -31.90 49.63 0.55
N VAL A 9 -32.97 49.30 -0.17
CA VAL A 9 -33.15 47.96 -0.78
C VAL A 9 -32.17 47.77 -1.94
N VAL A 10 -31.89 48.82 -2.71
CA VAL A 10 -30.88 48.81 -3.79
C VAL A 10 -29.46 48.78 -3.22
N LEU A 11 -29.20 49.46 -2.10
CA LEU A 11 -27.89 49.45 -1.44
C LEU A 11 -27.59 48.09 -0.78
N PHE A 12 -28.62 47.41 -0.23
CA PHE A 12 -28.48 46.10 0.42
C PHE A 12 -28.35 44.95 -0.58
N THR A 13 -28.99 45.05 -1.76
CA THR A 13 -28.80 44.07 -2.83
C THR A 13 -27.44 44.21 -3.53
N LEU A 14 -26.89 45.42 -3.65
CA LEU A 14 -25.54 45.61 -4.23
C LEU A 14 -24.43 45.00 -3.36
N LEU A 15 -24.60 44.97 -2.03
CA LEU A 15 -23.64 44.37 -1.10
C LEU A 15 -23.65 42.84 -1.10
N MET A 16 -24.75 42.19 -1.54
CA MET A 16 -24.78 40.72 -1.67
C MET A 16 -24.08 40.21 -2.94
N PHE A 17 -23.90 41.04 -3.97
CA PHE A 17 -23.18 40.65 -5.19
C PHE A 17 -21.65 40.73 -5.06
N PHE A 18 -21.10 41.42 -4.06
CA PHE A 18 -19.66 41.44 -3.78
C PHE A 18 -19.17 40.34 -2.84
N SER A 19 -20.09 39.59 -2.21
CA SER A 19 -19.72 38.43 -1.38
C SER A 19 -19.34 37.19 -2.20
N CYS A 20 -19.41 37.27 -3.53
CA CYS A 20 -18.86 36.30 -4.47
C CYS A 20 -17.71 36.92 -5.29
N ALA A 21 -16.90 37.78 -4.67
CA ALA A 21 -15.56 38.02 -5.17
C ALA A 21 -14.75 36.72 -4.97
N GLU A 22 -14.74 35.91 -6.03
CA GLU A 22 -13.61 35.09 -6.47
C GLU A 22 -12.81 34.47 -5.33
N LYS A 23 -13.16 33.23 -4.98
CA LYS A 23 -12.31 32.35 -4.17
C LYS A 23 -11.04 32.12 -5.00
N LYS A 24 -10.09 33.06 -4.92
CA LYS A 24 -8.75 32.92 -5.48
C LYS A 24 -8.21 31.67 -4.81
N GLU A 25 -8.12 30.57 -5.56
CA GLU A 25 -7.29 29.43 -5.18
C GLU A 25 -5.94 30.02 -4.83
N SER A 26 -5.63 30.07 -3.53
CA SER A 26 -4.31 30.46 -3.09
C SER A 26 -3.35 29.44 -3.67
N GLU A 27 -2.31 29.89 -4.37
CA GLU A 27 -1.22 29.01 -4.79
C GLU A 27 -0.82 28.12 -3.60
N PRO A 28 -0.66 26.80 -3.80
CA PRO A 28 -0.26 25.90 -2.73
C PRO A 28 0.99 26.45 -2.03
N SER A 29 1.03 26.38 -0.70
CA SER A 29 2.23 26.81 0.00
C SER A 29 3.40 25.89 -0.37
N GLU A 30 4.65 26.39 -0.35
CA GLU A 30 5.86 25.59 -0.60
C GLU A 30 5.88 24.28 0.24
N LYS A 31 5.32 24.33 1.45
CA LYS A 31 5.17 23.18 2.34
C LYS A 31 4.15 22.17 1.83
N ASP A 32 3.05 22.62 1.23
CA ASP A 32 2.04 21.74 0.63
C ASP A 32 2.57 21.08 -0.64
N GLU A 33 3.34 21.82 -1.47
CA GLU A 33 4.01 21.26 -2.65
C GLU A 33 5.06 20.22 -2.27
N SER A 34 5.88 20.50 -1.25
CA SER A 34 6.87 19.55 -0.73
C SER A 34 6.23 18.27 -0.18
N LYS A 35 5.12 18.42 0.55
CA LYS A 35 4.34 17.28 1.06
C LYS A 35 3.76 16.44 -0.09
N ALA A 36 3.12 17.07 -1.06
CA ALA A 36 2.52 16.36 -2.20
C ALA A 36 3.59 15.62 -3.04
N GLN A 37 4.76 16.24 -3.25
CA GLN A 37 5.89 15.58 -3.90
C GLN A 37 6.38 14.35 -3.11
N MET A 38 6.49 14.47 -1.78
CA MET A 38 6.87 13.34 -0.94
C MET A 38 5.87 12.18 -1.05
N GLU A 39 4.58 12.48 -0.89
CA GLU A 39 3.51 11.48 -0.96
C GLU A 39 3.46 10.81 -2.35
N SER A 40 3.71 11.55 -3.43
CA SER A 40 3.86 10.99 -4.78
C SER A 40 5.05 10.02 -4.88
N ARG A 41 6.24 10.40 -4.37
CA ARG A 41 7.43 9.51 -4.40
C ARG A 41 7.22 8.23 -3.60
N ILE A 42 6.51 8.34 -2.47
CA ILE A 42 6.15 7.19 -1.63
C ILE A 42 5.17 6.27 -2.38
N LEU A 43 4.16 6.84 -3.04
CA LEU A 43 3.21 6.08 -3.85
C LEU A 43 3.93 5.30 -4.97
N ASP A 44 4.84 5.97 -5.68
CA ASP A 44 5.62 5.36 -6.76
C ASP A 44 6.51 4.23 -6.23
N SER A 45 7.18 4.45 -5.09
CA SER A 45 8.01 3.42 -4.46
C SER A 45 7.18 2.24 -3.96
N ASN A 46 5.98 2.46 -3.41
CA ASN A 46 5.07 1.38 -3.06
C ASN A 46 4.67 0.55 -4.28
N LYS A 47 4.25 1.21 -5.37
CA LYS A 47 3.89 0.54 -6.63
C LYS A 47 5.05 -0.25 -7.23
N ALA A 48 6.26 0.32 -7.20
CA ALA A 48 7.46 -0.35 -7.70
C ALA A 48 7.77 -1.63 -6.92
N LEU A 49 7.52 -1.67 -5.60
CA LEU A 49 7.70 -2.89 -4.81
C LEU A 49 6.66 -3.97 -5.16
N PHE A 50 5.41 -3.61 -5.45
CA PHE A 50 4.44 -4.58 -6.00
C PHE A 50 4.82 -5.04 -7.41
N GLN A 51 5.37 -4.14 -8.24
CA GLN A 51 5.90 -4.49 -9.55
C GLN A 51 7.10 -5.44 -9.44
N ALA A 52 7.96 -5.29 -8.43
CA ALA A 52 9.06 -6.21 -8.15
C ALA A 52 8.56 -7.66 -8.05
N TRP A 53 7.47 -7.88 -7.31
CA TRP A 53 6.84 -9.21 -7.20
C TRP A 53 6.31 -9.72 -8.54
N ASN A 54 5.58 -8.88 -9.28
CA ASN A 54 4.91 -9.28 -10.53
C ASN A 54 5.90 -9.55 -11.67
N ASP A 55 6.93 -8.72 -11.78
CA ASP A 55 7.98 -8.81 -12.81
C ASP A 55 9.14 -9.70 -12.36
N GLN A 56 9.14 -10.14 -11.10
CA GLN A 56 10.20 -10.91 -10.46
C GLN A 56 11.56 -10.18 -10.46
N ASP A 57 11.54 -8.85 -10.43
CA ASP A 57 12.72 -7.99 -10.51
C ASP A 57 13.20 -7.55 -9.13
N MET A 58 14.19 -8.27 -8.62
CA MET A 58 14.80 -7.98 -7.32
C MET A 58 15.56 -6.65 -7.27
N ASN A 59 15.90 -6.04 -8.41
CA ASN A 59 16.58 -4.74 -8.42
C ASN A 59 15.66 -3.61 -7.95
N LEU A 60 14.34 -3.75 -8.14
CA LEU A 60 13.36 -2.79 -7.64
C LEU A 60 13.34 -2.77 -6.10
N ILE A 61 13.66 -3.90 -5.43
CA ILE A 61 13.84 -3.93 -3.98
C ILE A 61 15.05 -3.07 -3.59
N ASP A 62 16.16 -3.16 -4.32
CA ASP A 62 17.35 -2.34 -4.03
C ASP A 62 17.11 -0.84 -4.20
N GLN A 63 16.27 -0.47 -5.16
CA GLN A 63 15.97 0.93 -5.49
C GLN A 63 14.94 1.58 -4.57
N HIS A 64 14.00 0.81 -4.02
CA HIS A 64 12.84 1.36 -3.30
C HIS A 64 12.74 0.94 -1.83
N MET A 65 13.70 0.16 -1.32
CA MET A 65 13.75 -0.29 0.07
C MET A 65 15.05 0.17 0.73
N ALA A 66 14.93 0.65 1.97
CA ALA A 66 16.08 1.05 2.77
C ALA A 66 16.92 -0.17 3.18
N GLU A 67 18.22 0.02 3.42
CA GLU A 67 19.13 -1.05 3.81
C GLU A 67 18.76 -1.69 5.14
N ASP A 68 18.25 -0.89 6.08
CA ASP A 68 17.82 -1.25 7.43
C ASP A 68 16.34 -1.62 7.52
N PHE A 69 15.71 -1.96 6.39
CA PHE A 69 14.31 -2.33 6.31
C PHE A 69 13.91 -3.43 7.31
N VAL A 70 12.72 -3.33 7.91
CA VAL A 70 12.17 -4.37 8.78
C VAL A 70 10.78 -4.80 8.36
N ARG A 71 10.54 -6.11 8.36
CA ARG A 71 9.24 -6.70 8.07
C ARG A 71 8.61 -7.35 9.28
N TYR A 72 7.32 -7.06 9.47
CA TYR A 72 6.44 -7.73 10.41
C TYR A 72 5.28 -8.39 9.65
N GLN A 73 4.89 -9.58 10.09
CA GLN A 73 3.68 -10.26 9.64
C GLN A 73 2.84 -10.65 10.84
N ASN A 74 1.59 -10.19 10.90
CA ASN A 74 0.65 -10.47 12.00
C ASN A 74 1.24 -10.17 13.39
N GLY A 75 2.06 -9.12 13.50
CA GLY A 75 2.71 -8.69 14.75
C GLY A 75 4.09 -9.29 15.01
N GLU A 76 4.49 -10.34 14.28
CA GLU A 76 5.79 -11.01 14.45
C GLU A 76 6.82 -10.49 13.47
N LYS A 77 8.07 -10.28 13.93
CA LYS A 77 9.18 -9.86 13.06
C LYS A 77 9.59 -11.03 12.16
N THR A 78 9.45 -10.88 10.85
CA THR A 78 9.72 -11.95 9.87
C THR A 78 10.91 -11.67 8.96
N GLY A 79 11.47 -10.47 8.97
CA GLY A 79 12.65 -10.16 8.17
C GLY A 79 13.34 -8.85 8.57
N GLU A 80 14.64 -8.78 8.30
CA GLU A 80 15.47 -7.59 8.48
C GLU A 80 16.44 -7.46 7.30
N GLY A 81 16.51 -6.26 6.73
CA GLY A 81 17.29 -5.91 5.56
C GLY A 81 16.68 -6.39 4.24
N ARG A 82 17.17 -5.78 3.15
CA ARG A 82 16.74 -6.11 1.76
C ARG A 82 16.93 -7.58 1.42
N GLN A 83 18.00 -8.21 1.91
CA GLN A 83 18.29 -9.61 1.59
C GLN A 83 17.21 -10.55 2.14
N ALA A 84 16.75 -10.36 3.38
CA ALA A 84 15.68 -11.18 3.95
C ALA A 84 14.37 -11.03 3.15
N TYR A 85 14.08 -9.84 2.62
CA TYR A 85 12.93 -9.62 1.76
C TYR A 85 13.06 -10.33 0.40
N LYS A 86 14.24 -10.28 -0.23
CA LYS A 86 14.53 -11.01 -1.47
C LYS A 86 14.44 -12.53 -1.27
N ASP A 87 14.92 -13.03 -0.14
CA ASP A 87 14.85 -14.45 0.20
C ASP A 87 13.40 -14.90 0.39
N LEU A 88 12.58 -14.09 1.06
CA LEU A 88 11.12 -14.30 1.16
C LEU A 88 10.47 -14.35 -0.23
N MET A 89 10.79 -13.39 -1.09
CA MET A 89 10.27 -13.34 -2.45
C MET A 89 10.69 -14.57 -3.27
N ASN A 90 11.96 -14.98 -3.19
CA ASN A 90 12.45 -16.20 -3.84
C ASN A 90 11.76 -17.46 -3.33
N GLN A 91 11.49 -17.56 -2.03
CA GLN A 91 10.79 -18.71 -1.45
C GLN A 91 9.39 -18.87 -2.06
N PHE A 92 8.64 -17.77 -2.14
CA PHE A 92 7.30 -17.78 -2.74
C PHE A 92 7.34 -18.01 -4.25
N LEU A 93 8.25 -17.38 -4.99
CA LEU A 93 8.38 -17.55 -6.44
C LEU A 93 8.86 -18.95 -6.84
N THR A 94 9.64 -19.62 -5.97
CA THR A 94 10.02 -21.02 -6.17
C THR A 94 8.81 -21.95 -6.10
N ALA A 95 7.85 -21.65 -5.21
CA ALA A 95 6.63 -22.43 -5.06
C ALA A 95 5.56 -22.05 -6.09
N MET A 96 5.43 -20.76 -6.39
CA MET A 96 4.45 -20.16 -7.31
C MET A 96 5.16 -19.24 -8.33
N PRO A 97 5.74 -19.80 -9.40
CA PRO A 97 6.40 -19.00 -10.44
C PRO A 97 5.45 -18.07 -11.20
N ASP A 98 4.13 -18.29 -11.11
CA ASP A 98 3.07 -17.46 -11.69
C ASP A 98 2.45 -16.49 -10.67
N MET A 99 3.10 -16.26 -9.53
CA MET A 99 2.61 -15.38 -8.49
C MET A 99 2.38 -13.96 -9.02
N ASN A 100 1.24 -13.37 -8.64
CA ASN A 100 0.85 -12.03 -9.06
C ASN A 100 0.09 -11.33 -7.93
N PHE A 101 0.45 -10.08 -7.68
CA PHE A 101 -0.23 -9.15 -6.80
C PHE A 101 -1.04 -8.11 -7.59
N SER A 102 -2.29 -7.93 -7.17
CA SER A 102 -3.09 -6.75 -7.45
C SER A 102 -3.36 -5.98 -6.16
N TYR A 103 -3.73 -4.71 -6.27
CA TYR A 103 -4.18 -3.91 -5.14
C TYR A 103 -5.52 -3.25 -5.44
N ASP A 104 -6.40 -3.27 -4.44
CA ASP A 104 -7.73 -2.65 -4.53
C ASP A 104 -7.68 -1.17 -4.17
N SER A 105 -6.77 -0.80 -3.27
CA SER A 105 -6.52 0.58 -2.85
C SER A 105 -5.10 0.76 -2.34
N ILE A 106 -4.55 1.96 -2.55
CA ILE A 106 -3.33 2.45 -1.92
C ILE A 106 -3.63 3.87 -1.44
N GLU A 107 -3.62 4.06 -0.13
CA GLU A 107 -3.73 5.39 0.49
C GLU A 107 -2.37 5.82 1.02
N VAL A 108 -1.97 7.06 0.76
CA VAL A 108 -0.74 7.65 1.29
C VAL A 108 -1.11 8.76 2.27
N ILE A 109 -0.62 8.65 3.50
CA ILE A 109 -0.86 9.64 4.56
C ILE A 109 0.46 9.93 5.24
N GLY A 110 1.04 11.11 4.96
CA GLY A 110 2.34 11.47 5.49
C GLY A 110 3.43 10.54 4.92
N ASN A 111 4.16 9.84 5.80
CA ASN A 111 5.24 8.94 5.39
C ASN A 111 4.82 7.46 5.34
N LYS A 112 3.51 7.16 5.29
CA LYS A 112 2.99 5.80 5.31
C LYS A 112 2.08 5.51 4.12
N THR A 113 2.13 4.27 3.66
CA THR A 113 1.11 3.71 2.76
C THR A 113 0.22 2.73 3.50
N TYR A 114 -1.01 2.62 3.04
CA TYR A 114 -2.01 1.67 3.49
C TYR A 114 -2.53 0.96 2.25
N THR A 115 -2.04 -0.26 2.01
CA THR A 115 -2.31 -0.99 0.77
C THR A 115 -3.14 -2.23 1.06
N GLN A 116 -4.35 -2.28 0.53
CA GLN A 116 -5.13 -3.50 0.44
C GLN A 116 -4.77 -4.23 -0.85
N TRP A 117 -4.34 -5.48 -0.73
CA TRP A 117 -3.83 -6.26 -1.85
C TRP A 117 -4.42 -7.67 -1.90
N THR A 118 -4.38 -8.23 -3.11
CA THR A 118 -4.73 -9.61 -3.39
C THR A 118 -3.55 -10.27 -4.10
N ALA A 119 -3.04 -11.36 -3.56
CA ALA A 119 -2.04 -12.21 -4.19
C ALA A 119 -2.71 -13.45 -4.77
N THR A 120 -2.28 -13.87 -5.96
CA THR A 120 -2.70 -15.12 -6.58
C THR A 120 -1.49 -15.90 -7.06
N GLY A 121 -1.58 -17.22 -7.12
CA GLY A 121 -0.52 -18.07 -7.67
C GLY A 121 -0.89 -19.55 -7.62
N THR A 122 -0.19 -20.36 -8.40
CA THR A 122 -0.38 -21.81 -8.49
C THR A 122 0.85 -22.51 -7.93
N GLN A 123 0.67 -23.34 -6.90
CA GLN A 123 1.79 -24.01 -6.24
C GLN A 123 2.29 -25.21 -7.06
N THR A 124 3.15 -24.91 -8.04
CA THR A 124 3.79 -25.88 -8.93
C THR A 124 5.16 -26.32 -8.43
N GLY A 125 5.73 -25.59 -7.46
CA GLY A 125 6.95 -25.93 -6.74
C GLY A 125 6.69 -26.37 -5.29
N LYS A 126 7.75 -26.82 -4.63
CA LYS A 126 7.74 -27.19 -3.20
C LYS A 126 7.72 -25.90 -2.35
N PHE A 127 6.95 -25.89 -1.25
CA PHE A 127 6.96 -24.80 -0.27
C PHE A 127 7.17 -25.36 1.14
N GLY A 128 8.31 -25.05 1.78
CA GLY A 128 8.67 -25.70 3.05
C GLY A 128 8.74 -27.22 2.86
N ASP A 129 7.95 -28.00 3.61
CA ASP A 129 7.81 -29.45 3.44
C ASP A 129 6.63 -29.88 2.54
N LEU A 130 5.84 -28.93 2.06
CA LEU A 130 4.67 -29.20 1.23
C LEU A 130 5.11 -29.47 -0.22
N PRO A 131 4.82 -30.66 -0.79
CA PRO A 131 5.09 -30.94 -2.20
C PRO A 131 4.19 -30.08 -3.11
N PRO A 132 4.49 -29.97 -4.41
CA PRO A 132 3.61 -29.30 -5.36
C PRO A 132 2.20 -29.90 -5.36
N SER A 133 1.21 -29.09 -5.05
CA SER A 133 -0.21 -29.45 -5.08
C SER A 133 -0.86 -29.17 -6.44
N ASN A 134 -0.27 -28.27 -7.24
CA ASN A 134 -0.84 -27.71 -8.47
C ASN A 134 -2.18 -26.99 -8.25
N ILE A 135 -2.44 -26.52 -7.03
CA ILE A 135 -3.64 -25.78 -6.68
C ILE A 135 -3.36 -24.28 -6.82
N LYS A 136 -4.30 -23.59 -7.48
CA LYS A 136 -4.32 -22.13 -7.54
C LYS A 136 -4.96 -21.58 -6.28
N THR A 137 -4.27 -20.62 -5.67
CA THR A 137 -4.68 -19.98 -4.42
C THR A 137 -4.81 -18.47 -4.61
N THR A 138 -5.73 -17.88 -3.85
CA THR A 138 -5.91 -16.43 -3.71
C THR A 138 -5.80 -16.07 -2.24
N VAL A 139 -4.99 -15.06 -1.92
CA VAL A 139 -4.83 -14.55 -0.56
C VAL A 139 -5.07 -13.05 -0.57
N HIS A 140 -5.86 -12.60 0.39
CA HIS A 140 -6.07 -11.18 0.62
C HIS A 140 -5.21 -10.73 1.79
N GLY A 141 -4.70 -9.51 1.71
CA GLY A 141 -3.95 -8.93 2.79
C GLY A 141 -3.96 -7.41 2.78
N PHE A 142 -3.34 -6.89 3.83
CA PHE A 142 -3.20 -5.46 4.05
C PHE A 142 -1.78 -5.19 4.53
N THR A 143 -1.13 -4.17 3.95
CA THR A 143 0.22 -3.77 4.34
C THR A 143 0.24 -2.30 4.70
N VAL A 144 0.80 -1.99 5.87
CA VAL A 144 1.22 -0.64 6.23
C VAL A 144 2.71 -0.49 5.92
N GLY A 145 3.04 0.30 4.90
CA GLY A 145 4.42 0.66 4.57
C GLY A 145 4.83 1.94 5.31
N THR A 146 6.08 2.04 5.77
CA THR A 146 6.66 3.27 6.34
C THR A 146 7.88 3.66 5.52
N TYR A 147 8.00 4.95 5.21
CA TYR A 147 9.01 5.46 4.30
C TYR A 147 9.85 6.56 4.97
N ASN A 148 11.12 6.67 4.54
CA ASN A 148 12.01 7.76 4.95
C ASN A 148 11.87 8.97 4.00
N ASP A 149 12.65 10.03 4.26
CA ASP A 149 12.60 11.28 3.47
C ASP A 149 13.12 11.14 2.03
N GLU A 150 13.84 10.05 1.73
CA GLU A 150 14.26 9.70 0.38
C GLU A 150 13.16 8.96 -0.40
N GLY A 151 12.04 8.60 0.26
CA GLY A 151 10.97 7.81 -0.30
C GLY A 151 11.25 6.30 -0.31
N LEU A 152 12.27 5.84 0.42
CA LEU A 152 12.59 4.42 0.56
C LEU A 152 11.77 3.77 1.66
N ASN A 153 11.27 2.56 1.41
CA ASN A 153 10.51 1.77 2.39
C ASN A 153 11.44 1.26 3.49
N THR A 154 11.17 1.65 4.74
CA THR A 154 11.94 1.25 5.93
C THR A 154 11.23 0.20 6.76
N LYS A 155 9.90 0.06 6.63
CA LYS A 155 9.16 -0.92 7.41
C LYS A 155 7.88 -1.35 6.73
N GLU A 156 7.60 -2.64 6.76
CA GLU A 156 6.27 -3.19 6.44
C GLU A 156 5.66 -3.90 7.64
N GLU A 157 4.38 -3.61 7.88
CA GLU A 157 3.51 -4.37 8.78
C GLU A 157 2.39 -4.97 7.94
N THR A 158 2.50 -6.27 7.64
CA THR A 158 1.53 -7.00 6.82
C THR A 158 0.60 -7.84 7.67
N TYR A 159 -0.68 -7.80 7.34
CA TYR A 159 -1.76 -8.58 7.93
C TYR A 159 -2.43 -9.42 6.85
N MET A 160 -2.39 -10.73 7.01
CA MET A 160 -3.04 -11.70 6.12
C MET A 160 -3.20 -13.03 6.87
N ASP A 161 -4.11 -13.87 6.38
CA ASP A 161 -4.22 -15.24 6.86
C ASP A 161 -3.25 -16.17 6.11
N PRO A 162 -2.21 -16.72 6.76
CA PRO A 162 -1.27 -17.63 6.10
C PRO A 162 -1.91 -18.97 5.72
N LEU A 163 -2.97 -19.39 6.40
CA LEU A 163 -3.65 -20.66 6.09
C LEU A 163 -4.36 -20.60 4.75
N SER A 164 -4.75 -19.40 4.30
CA SER A 164 -5.25 -19.18 2.95
C SER A 164 -4.27 -19.69 1.87
N PHE A 165 -2.94 -19.65 2.10
CA PHE A 165 -1.96 -20.36 1.26
C PHE A 165 -1.85 -21.85 1.60
N LEU A 166 -1.67 -22.17 2.88
CA LEU A 166 -1.17 -23.46 3.32
C LEU A 166 -2.22 -24.58 3.25
N GLU A 167 -3.48 -24.32 3.63
CA GLU A 167 -4.53 -25.35 3.65
C GLU A 167 -4.83 -25.91 2.25
N PRO A 168 -5.01 -25.07 1.19
CA PRO A 168 -5.14 -25.58 -0.16
C PRO A 168 -3.95 -26.44 -0.62
N TRP A 169 -2.75 -26.22 -0.08
CA TRP A 169 -1.55 -26.99 -0.42
C TRP A 169 -1.38 -28.27 0.42
N GLY A 170 -2.38 -28.62 1.22
CA GLY A 170 -2.41 -29.85 2.01
C GLY A 170 -1.83 -29.70 3.41
N TYR A 171 -1.55 -28.48 3.88
CA TYR A 171 -1.29 -28.26 5.30
C TYR A 171 -2.55 -28.54 6.11
N THR A 172 -2.41 -29.24 7.23
CA THR A 172 -3.53 -29.53 8.13
C THR A 172 -3.20 -29.07 9.54
N LEU A 173 -4.14 -28.37 10.17
CA LEU A 173 -4.04 -28.01 11.57
C LEU A 173 -4.25 -29.25 12.44
N SER A 174 -3.31 -29.51 13.33
CA SER A 174 -3.49 -30.47 14.41
C SER A 174 -3.89 -29.73 15.68
N PRO A 175 -4.94 -30.18 16.41
CA PRO A 175 -5.23 -29.64 17.72
C PRO A 175 -3.99 -29.69 18.63
N PRO A 176 -3.82 -28.74 19.57
CA PRO A 176 -2.78 -28.85 20.58
C PRO A 176 -2.92 -30.18 21.32
N ALA A 177 -1.80 -30.76 21.74
CA ALA A 177 -1.83 -31.95 22.59
C ALA A 177 -2.67 -31.66 23.83
N GLU A 178 -3.58 -32.56 24.17
CA GLU A 178 -4.26 -32.51 25.47
C GLU A 178 -3.18 -32.70 26.56
N GLU A 179 -3.11 -31.77 27.51
CA GLU A 179 -2.21 -31.86 28.69
C GLU A 179 -2.60 -32.98 29.65
#